data_AF-A0A0M6ZRE1-F1
#
_entry.id   AF-A0A0M6ZRE1-F1
#
_cell.length_a   1.000
_cell.length_b   1.000
_cell.length_c   1.000
_cell.angle_alpha   90.00
_cell.angle_beta   90.00
_cell.angle_gamma   90.00
#
_symmetry.space_group_name_H-M   'P 1'
#
loop_
_entity.id
_entity.type
_entity.pdbx_description
1 polymer ?
#
loop_
_entity_poly.entity_id
_entity_poly.type
_entity_poly.pdbx_seq_one_letter_code
_entity_poly.pdbx_strand_id
1 'polypeptide(L)'
;MTHRNFASRKKNTLKAIVFAFGALPLLPLTGVAAEPVPSAKPGTVNPPTASAVQKVAGIPIPAEKRAVPEGYQPSKPKLVLRGSQPAKDYFGYVDGPAPLKARAIGSYAKGCLAGGSMLPTDGPTWQAMRLSRNRNWGHPELIDFLKDLAKDAPGLGWNGLLVGDLAQPRGGPMVSGHASHQIGLDADIWLTEMPQRRLTPEEREQISAISMLKGRLDVKGADRRVDSKKWTDIHARLIRRAASDKRVARIFVNPTIKKALCEFETSRDRAWLRKVRPWWGHHYHFHVRLSCPSGSGGCKNQNPPPPGDGCDEHLTYWLSDEPWVPKNPPKAGEKPKIVKKRPMALAALPAACQSVLTAN
;
A
#
# COMPACT_ATOMS: atom_id res chain seq x y z
N MET A 1 -33.18 59.72 -31.98
CA MET A 1 -33.16 58.38 -32.58
C MET A 1 -33.26 57.36 -31.45
N THR A 2 -34.46 56.99 -31.00
CA THR A 2 -35.31 55.88 -31.48
C THR A 2 -34.65 54.50 -31.45
N HIS A 3 -35.17 53.62 -30.56
CA HIS A 3 -35.72 52.27 -30.81
C HIS A 3 -35.47 51.36 -29.58
N ARG A 4 -36.51 51.05 -28.80
CA ARG A 4 -37.51 49.98 -28.93
C ARG A 4 -37.07 48.63 -28.32
N ASN A 5 -37.77 48.28 -27.25
CA ASN A 5 -38.20 46.96 -26.77
C ASN A 5 -37.94 45.75 -27.68
N PHE A 6 -37.57 44.62 -27.07
CA PHE A 6 -38.30 43.36 -27.28
C PHE A 6 -38.24 42.47 -26.03
N ALA A 7 -39.42 42.15 -25.50
CA ALA A 7 -39.62 41.10 -24.52
C ALA A 7 -39.59 39.72 -25.20
N SER A 8 -39.10 38.69 -24.51
CA SER A 8 -39.56 37.32 -24.76
C SER A 8 -39.41 36.44 -23.53
N ARG A 9 -40.57 36.06 -23.00
CA ARG A 9 -40.78 34.98 -22.03
C ARG A 9 -40.35 33.66 -22.67
N LYS A 10 -39.54 32.85 -21.98
CA LYS A 10 -39.60 31.40 -22.11
C LYS A 10 -39.77 30.76 -20.74
N LYS A 11 -41.01 30.32 -20.51
CA LYS A 11 -41.38 29.29 -19.54
C LYS A 11 -40.60 28.02 -19.88
N ASN A 12 -39.86 27.45 -18.93
CA ASN A 12 -39.52 26.04 -18.99
C ASN A 12 -40.15 25.33 -17.79
N THR A 13 -41.20 24.60 -18.14
CA THR A 13 -41.94 23.62 -17.37
C THR A 13 -41.03 22.60 -16.68
N LEU A 14 -41.16 22.50 -15.35
CA LEU A 14 -40.85 21.28 -14.61
C LEU A 14 -41.74 20.15 -15.16
N LYS A 15 -41.14 19.14 -15.79
CA LYS A 15 -41.78 17.83 -15.94
C LYS A 15 -41.35 16.98 -14.75
N ALA A 16 -42.25 16.86 -13.78
CA ALA A 16 -42.21 15.82 -12.77
C ALA A 16 -42.37 14.46 -13.49
N ILE A 17 -41.37 13.60 -13.40
CA ILE A 17 -41.49 12.20 -13.78
C ILE A 17 -42.08 11.47 -12.57
N VAL A 18 -43.39 11.23 -12.64
CA VAL A 18 -44.11 10.31 -11.77
C VAL A 18 -43.70 8.89 -12.18
N PHE A 19 -42.94 8.20 -11.33
CA PHE A 19 -42.77 6.75 -11.48
C PHE A 19 -44.02 6.09 -10.92
N ALA A 20 -44.84 5.55 -11.82
CA ALA A 20 -45.95 4.68 -11.49
C ALA A 20 -45.40 3.38 -10.89
N PHE A 21 -45.79 3.09 -9.64
CA PHE A 21 -45.63 1.79 -9.02
C PHE A 21 -46.56 0.80 -9.74
N GLY A 22 -46.00 0.04 -10.68
CA GLY A 22 -46.64 -1.17 -11.19
C GLY A 22 -46.52 -2.28 -10.16
N ALA A 23 -47.65 -2.63 -9.53
CA ALA A 23 -47.77 -3.78 -8.66
C ALA A 23 -47.55 -5.07 -9.47
N LEU A 24 -46.48 -5.81 -9.16
CA LEU A 24 -46.35 -7.21 -9.57
C LEU A 24 -47.18 -8.09 -8.63
N PRO A 25 -47.87 -9.12 -9.15
CA PRO A 25 -48.63 -10.05 -8.32
C PRO A 25 -47.67 -10.94 -7.50
N LEU A 26 -47.95 -11.05 -6.20
CA LEU A 26 -47.33 -12.05 -5.34
C LEU A 26 -47.75 -13.45 -5.80
N LEU A 27 -46.78 -14.21 -6.31
CA LEU A 27 -46.87 -15.67 -6.40
C LEU A 27 -46.62 -16.27 -5.00
N PRO A 28 -47.36 -17.29 -4.57
CA PRO A 28 -47.14 -17.92 -3.28
C PRO A 28 -45.85 -18.74 -3.36
N LEU A 29 -44.87 -18.42 -2.51
CA LEU A 29 -43.77 -19.31 -2.20
C LEU A 29 -44.34 -20.50 -1.41
N THR A 30 -44.65 -21.57 -2.13
CA THR A 30 -44.85 -22.89 -1.52
C THR A 30 -43.54 -23.29 -0.85
N GLY A 31 -43.58 -23.39 0.48
CA GLY A 31 -42.46 -23.88 1.27
C GLY A 31 -42.10 -25.30 0.86
N VAL A 32 -40.89 -25.48 0.34
CA VAL A 32 -40.26 -26.79 0.31
C VAL A 32 -39.63 -26.97 1.68
N ALA A 33 -40.30 -27.73 2.53
CA ALA A 33 -39.73 -28.25 3.75
C ALA A 33 -38.49 -29.07 3.37
N ALA A 34 -37.32 -28.66 3.86
CA ALA A 34 -36.12 -29.49 3.79
C ALA A 34 -36.36 -30.73 4.65
N GLU A 35 -36.39 -31.90 4.02
CA GLU A 35 -36.38 -33.18 4.72
C GLU A 35 -35.14 -33.27 5.63
N PRO A 36 -35.27 -33.84 6.84
CA PRO A 36 -34.13 -34.01 7.72
C PRO A 36 -33.18 -35.06 7.14
N VAL A 37 -31.95 -34.62 6.84
CA VAL A 37 -30.84 -35.50 6.48
C VAL A 37 -30.61 -36.49 7.65
N PRO A 38 -30.60 -37.81 7.41
CA PRO A 38 -30.36 -38.77 8.47
C PRO A 38 -28.94 -38.60 9.03
N SER A 39 -28.84 -38.34 10.34
CA SER A 39 -27.57 -38.37 11.06
C SER A 39 -26.97 -39.77 10.99
N ALA A 40 -25.87 -39.93 10.27
CA ALA A 40 -25.00 -41.09 10.43
C ALA A 40 -24.40 -41.07 11.84
N LYS A 41 -24.53 -42.19 12.56
CA LYS A 41 -23.85 -42.42 13.84
C LYS A 41 -22.35 -42.15 13.70
N PRO A 42 -21.67 -41.59 14.73
CA PRO A 42 -20.22 -41.59 14.75
C PRO A 42 -19.74 -43.04 14.78
N GLY A 43 -19.15 -43.50 13.67
CA GLY A 43 -18.39 -44.74 13.65
C GLY A 43 -17.17 -44.57 14.56
N THR A 44 -16.96 -45.55 15.44
CA THR A 44 -15.70 -45.72 16.17
C THR A 44 -14.55 -45.77 15.18
N VAL A 45 -13.74 -44.71 15.14
CA VAL A 45 -12.47 -44.70 14.42
C VAL A 45 -11.53 -45.58 15.23
N ASN A 46 -11.32 -46.82 14.76
CA ASN A 46 -10.21 -47.63 15.23
C ASN A 46 -8.89 -46.89 14.92
N PRO A 47 -7.93 -46.86 15.85
CA PRO A 47 -6.63 -46.25 15.59
C PRO A 47 -5.95 -46.94 14.39
N PRO A 48 -5.13 -46.22 13.63
CA PRO A 48 -4.37 -46.84 12.54
C PRO A 48 -3.54 -47.99 13.12
N THR A 49 -3.75 -49.19 12.57
CA THR A 49 -2.87 -50.33 12.81
C THR A 49 -1.44 -49.87 12.56
N ALA A 50 -0.60 -50.04 13.58
CA ALA A 50 0.82 -49.75 13.50
C ALA A 50 1.39 -50.46 12.27
N SER A 51 1.80 -49.68 11.27
CA SER A 51 2.71 -50.19 10.25
C SER A 51 3.93 -50.73 10.99
N ALA A 52 4.16 -52.03 10.90
CA ALA A 52 5.32 -52.67 11.48
C ALA A 52 6.57 -52.15 10.75
N VAL A 53 7.12 -51.05 11.25
CA VAL A 53 8.43 -50.56 10.83
C VAL A 53 9.45 -51.61 11.25
N GLN A 54 9.99 -52.35 10.29
CA GLN A 54 11.12 -53.24 10.53
C GLN A 54 12.29 -52.41 11.07
N LYS A 55 12.74 -52.74 12.29
CA LYS A 55 13.95 -52.17 12.87
C LYS A 55 15.15 -52.61 12.03
N VAL A 56 15.69 -51.69 11.24
CA VAL A 56 17.03 -51.86 10.66
C VAL A 56 18.03 -51.63 11.79
N ALA A 57 18.82 -52.66 12.12
CA ALA A 57 19.84 -52.55 13.16
C ALA A 57 20.91 -51.52 12.75
N GLY A 58 21.14 -50.50 13.59
CA GLY A 58 22.26 -49.56 13.45
C GLY A 58 21.91 -48.07 13.36
N ILE A 59 20.64 -47.69 13.30
CA ILE A 59 20.25 -46.26 13.34
C ILE A 59 19.81 -45.91 14.77
N PRO A 60 20.46 -44.95 15.45
CA PRO A 60 19.98 -44.46 16.73
C PRO A 60 18.60 -43.84 16.54
N ILE A 61 17.59 -44.43 17.19
CA ILE A 61 16.24 -43.87 17.28
C ILE A 61 16.36 -42.56 18.08
N PRO A 62 15.95 -41.40 17.55
CA PRO A 62 15.90 -40.17 18.33
C PRO A 62 15.04 -40.42 19.57
N ALA A 63 15.59 -40.15 20.76
CA ALA A 63 14.85 -40.29 22.00
C ALA A 63 13.51 -39.55 21.89
N GLU A 64 12.43 -40.25 22.23
CA GLU A 64 11.09 -39.68 22.24
C GLU A 64 11.09 -38.44 23.14
N LYS A 65 10.77 -37.27 22.57
CA LYS A 65 10.74 -36.02 23.34
C LYS A 65 9.71 -36.21 24.46
N ARG A 66 10.11 -35.96 25.72
CA ARG A 66 9.23 -36.03 26.90
C ARG A 66 7.88 -35.39 26.60
N ALA A 67 6.80 -36.12 26.92
CA ALA A 67 5.45 -35.61 26.84
C ALA A 67 5.34 -34.29 27.61
N VAL A 68 4.71 -33.28 26.99
CA VAL A 68 4.44 -31.99 27.62
C VAL A 68 3.37 -32.22 28.68
N PRO A 69 3.61 -31.85 29.96
CA PRO A 69 2.62 -32.06 31.03
C PRO A 69 1.29 -31.36 30.74
N GLU A 70 0.20 -32.00 31.15
CA GLU A 70 -1.13 -31.41 31.10
C GLU A 70 -1.16 -30.14 31.98
N GLY A 71 -1.54 -29.01 31.38
CA GLY A 71 -1.48 -27.69 32.04
C GLY A 71 -0.18 -26.90 31.83
N TYR A 72 0.79 -27.41 31.07
CA TYR A 72 1.97 -26.61 30.68
C TYR A 72 1.56 -25.42 29.80
N GLN A 73 1.62 -24.23 30.38
CA GLN A 73 1.58 -22.98 29.65
C GLN A 73 3.02 -22.62 29.25
N PRO A 74 3.42 -22.71 27.97
CA PRO A 74 4.73 -22.25 27.57
C PRO A 74 4.86 -20.78 27.94
N SER A 75 5.83 -20.45 28.79
CA SER A 75 6.20 -19.05 29.00
C SER A 75 6.50 -18.45 27.63
N LYS A 76 5.82 -17.36 27.25
CA LYS A 76 6.12 -16.67 25.99
C LYS A 76 7.62 -16.41 25.96
N PRO A 77 8.37 -16.97 24.99
CA PRO A 77 9.82 -16.80 24.97
C PRO A 77 10.13 -15.31 24.94
N LYS A 78 10.94 -14.86 25.90
CA LYS A 78 11.36 -13.45 25.98
C LYS A 78 12.15 -13.13 24.71
N LEU A 79 11.70 -12.13 23.95
CA LEU A 79 12.41 -11.69 22.75
C LEU A 79 13.82 -11.21 23.13
N VAL A 80 14.84 -11.94 22.68
CA VAL A 80 16.25 -11.56 22.86
C VAL A 80 16.73 -10.86 21.60
N LEU A 81 16.98 -9.55 21.72
CA LEU A 81 17.50 -8.74 20.63
C LEU A 81 19.02 -8.87 20.55
N ARG A 82 19.53 -9.11 19.34
CA ARG A 82 20.96 -9.11 19.04
C ARG A 82 21.26 -8.00 18.02
N GLY A 83 22.13 -7.07 18.39
CA GLY A 83 22.40 -5.88 17.59
C GLY A 83 22.91 -6.17 16.17
N SER A 84 23.66 -7.26 15.98
CA SER A 84 24.21 -7.67 14.68
C SER A 84 23.20 -8.35 13.75
N GLN A 85 22.05 -8.79 14.27
CA GLN A 85 21.04 -9.48 13.46
C GLN A 85 20.26 -8.49 12.58
N PRO A 86 19.76 -8.93 11.41
CA PRO A 86 18.95 -8.08 10.54
C PRO A 86 17.71 -7.55 11.26
N ALA A 87 17.53 -6.24 11.26
CA ALA A 87 16.38 -5.59 11.89
C ALA A 87 15.04 -6.07 11.30
N LYS A 88 14.99 -6.34 9.98
CA LYS A 88 13.80 -6.85 9.30
C LYS A 88 13.28 -8.18 9.87
N ASP A 89 14.17 -8.99 10.43
CA ASP A 89 13.83 -10.29 11.03
C ASP A 89 13.25 -10.13 12.44
N TYR A 90 13.30 -8.93 13.03
CA TYR A 90 12.57 -8.60 14.25
C TYR A 90 11.26 -7.91 13.93
N PHE A 91 11.30 -6.82 13.15
CA PHE A 91 10.11 -6.03 12.84
C PHE A 91 9.06 -6.78 12.02
N GLY A 92 9.49 -7.70 11.13
CA GLY A 92 8.59 -8.48 10.29
C GLY A 92 7.85 -9.62 10.99
N TYR A 93 8.20 -9.94 12.25
CA TYR A 93 7.56 -11.00 13.04
C TYR A 93 6.67 -10.46 14.16
N VAL A 94 6.50 -9.15 14.24
CA VAL A 94 5.62 -8.54 15.23
C VAL A 94 4.24 -8.35 14.62
N ASP A 95 3.21 -8.90 15.27
CA ASP A 95 1.85 -8.88 14.75
C ASP A 95 1.05 -7.62 15.11
N GLY A 96 1.45 -6.93 16.19
CA GLY A 96 0.70 -5.80 16.75
C GLY A 96 1.56 -4.57 17.09
N PRO A 97 0.92 -3.40 17.27
CA PRO A 97 1.63 -2.16 17.53
C PRO A 97 2.30 -2.23 18.90
N ALA A 98 3.32 -1.39 19.10
CA ALA A 98 3.84 -1.17 20.44
C ALA A 98 2.79 -0.38 21.26
N PRO A 99 2.44 -0.80 22.49
CA PRO A 99 1.49 -0.09 23.36
C PRO A 99 2.14 1.16 23.97
N LEU A 100 2.53 2.08 23.10
CA LEU A 100 3.24 3.32 23.41
C LEU A 100 2.51 4.48 22.73
N LYS A 101 2.80 5.70 23.17
CA LYS A 101 2.34 6.90 22.44
C LYS A 101 2.89 6.89 21.01
N ALA A 102 2.01 7.24 20.06
CA ALA A 102 2.35 7.33 18.65
C ALA A 102 3.54 8.26 18.39
N ARG A 103 4.60 7.73 17.78
CA ARG A 103 5.79 8.50 17.37
C ARG A 103 6.47 7.85 16.17
N ALA A 104 6.80 8.67 15.17
CA ALA A 104 7.75 8.34 14.13
C ALA A 104 9.18 8.54 14.66
N ILE A 105 10.06 7.54 14.55
CA ILE A 105 11.40 7.58 15.14
C ILE A 105 12.45 7.27 14.07
N GLY A 106 13.44 8.14 13.91
CA GLY A 106 14.50 7.99 12.92
C GLY A 106 14.15 8.65 11.58
N SER A 107 14.66 8.09 10.48
CA SER A 107 14.33 8.53 9.12
C SER A 107 13.52 7.48 8.38
N TYR A 108 12.89 7.88 7.26
CA TYR A 108 11.95 7.05 6.49
C TYR A 108 12.46 5.65 6.12
N ALA A 109 13.78 5.48 5.97
CA ALA A 109 14.44 4.21 5.64
C ALA A 109 15.47 3.76 6.71
N LYS A 110 15.42 4.34 7.90
CA LYS A 110 16.28 3.99 9.04
C LYS A 110 15.59 4.40 10.34
N GLY A 111 14.55 3.65 10.72
CA GLY A 111 13.71 4.02 11.85
C GLY A 111 12.72 2.96 12.26
N CYS A 112 11.76 3.34 13.10
CA CYS A 112 10.66 2.52 13.59
C CYS A 112 9.44 3.39 13.92
N LEU A 113 8.32 2.73 14.20
CA LEU A 113 7.04 3.35 14.58
C LEU A 113 6.63 2.85 15.96
N ALA A 114 6.52 3.78 16.92
CA ALA A 114 5.87 3.53 18.20
C ALA A 114 4.38 3.87 18.10
N GLY A 115 3.50 3.11 18.76
CA GLY A 115 2.06 3.43 18.83
C GLY A 115 1.37 3.51 17.47
N GLY A 116 1.74 2.62 16.55
CA GLY A 116 1.16 2.60 15.20
C GLY A 116 -0.36 2.39 15.24
N SER A 117 -1.07 3.13 14.39
CA SER A 117 -2.50 2.98 14.15
C SER A 117 -2.75 2.19 12.87
N MET A 118 -3.69 1.27 12.93
CA MET A 118 -4.10 0.49 11.76
C MET A 118 -5.07 1.31 10.90
N LEU A 119 -4.84 1.36 9.59
CA LEU A 119 -5.88 1.72 8.63
C LEU A 119 -6.90 0.57 8.59
N PRO A 120 -8.20 0.81 8.88
CA PRO A 120 -9.21 -0.22 8.69
C PRO A 120 -9.15 -0.79 7.28
N THR A 121 -9.32 -2.12 7.16
CA THR A 121 -9.24 -2.82 5.87
C THR A 121 -10.21 -2.23 4.85
N ASP A 122 -11.30 -1.67 5.34
CA ASP A 122 -12.36 -1.06 4.56
C ASP A 122 -12.74 0.30 5.15
N GLY A 123 -13.05 1.22 4.25
CA GLY A 123 -13.78 2.44 4.58
C GLY A 123 -14.83 2.74 3.54
N PRO A 124 -15.53 3.89 3.65
CA PRO A 124 -16.52 4.30 2.67
C PRO A 124 -15.95 4.35 1.24
N THR A 125 -14.76 4.92 1.10
CA THR A 125 -14.11 5.24 -0.19
C THR A 125 -12.66 4.74 -0.27
N TRP A 126 -12.32 3.69 0.48
CA TRP A 126 -11.04 3.00 0.33
C TRP A 126 -11.12 1.50 0.65
N GLN A 127 -10.14 0.75 0.16
CA GLN A 127 -9.85 -0.62 0.56
C GLN A 127 -8.34 -0.83 0.67
N ALA A 128 -7.89 -1.45 1.77
CA ALA A 128 -6.50 -1.88 1.91
C ALA A 128 -6.25 -3.18 1.12
N MET A 129 -5.10 -3.25 0.47
CA MET A 129 -4.66 -4.35 -0.40
C MET A 129 -3.55 -5.16 0.27
N ARG A 130 -3.35 -6.41 -0.17
CA ARG A 130 -2.27 -7.28 0.33
C ARG A 130 -2.28 -7.43 1.87
N LEU A 131 -3.45 -7.68 2.43
CA LEU A 131 -3.71 -7.76 3.87
C LEU A 131 -2.80 -8.79 4.57
N SER A 132 -2.49 -9.90 3.87
CA SER A 132 -1.59 -10.96 4.35
C SER A 132 -0.21 -10.46 4.79
N ARG A 133 0.24 -9.30 4.28
CA ARG A 133 1.53 -8.71 4.61
C ARG A 133 1.57 -8.03 5.98
N ASN A 134 0.41 -7.75 6.58
CA ASN A 134 0.26 -6.96 7.81
C ASN A 134 0.95 -5.58 7.72
N ARG A 135 0.70 -4.86 6.61
CA ARG A 135 1.35 -3.57 6.28
C ARG A 135 0.39 -2.39 6.21
N ASN A 136 -0.77 -2.46 6.86
CA ASN A 136 -1.75 -1.36 6.91
C ASN A 136 -1.61 -0.52 8.20
N TRP A 137 -0.38 -0.31 8.69
CA TRP A 137 -0.11 0.47 9.91
C TRP A 137 0.61 1.78 9.61
N GLY A 138 0.31 2.83 10.37
CA GLY A 138 0.92 4.13 10.18
C GLY A 138 0.90 4.98 11.45
N HIS A 139 1.59 6.11 11.41
CA HIS A 139 1.36 7.17 12.39
C HIS A 139 -0.09 7.66 12.23
N PRO A 140 -0.81 8.05 13.31
CA PRO A 140 -2.17 8.56 13.23
C PRO A 140 -2.39 9.62 12.13
N GLU A 141 -1.47 10.60 12.03
CA GLU A 141 -1.53 11.61 10.95
C GLU A 141 -1.52 11.03 9.51
N LEU A 142 -0.85 9.89 9.28
CA LEU A 142 -0.89 9.19 7.99
C LEU A 142 -2.27 8.57 7.75
N ILE A 143 -2.83 7.94 8.78
CA ILE A 143 -4.16 7.32 8.70
C ILE A 143 -5.22 8.38 8.42
N ASP A 144 -5.14 9.53 9.08
CA ASP A 144 -6.04 10.66 8.85
C ASP A 144 -5.87 11.24 7.44
N PHE A 145 -4.64 11.39 6.97
CA PHE A 145 -4.36 11.81 5.59
C PHE A 145 -5.01 10.90 4.55
N LEU A 146 -4.90 9.58 4.74
CA LEU A 146 -5.47 8.60 3.81
C LEU A 146 -7.00 8.65 3.83
N LYS A 147 -7.62 8.82 5.00
CA LYS A 147 -9.07 8.99 5.13
C LYS A 147 -9.56 10.26 4.44
N ASP A 148 -8.85 11.38 4.63
CA ASP A 148 -9.19 12.65 3.99
C ASP A 148 -9.07 12.56 2.46
N LEU A 149 -7.95 12.01 1.97
CA LEU A 149 -7.75 11.82 0.53
C LEU A 149 -8.80 10.88 -0.07
N ALA A 150 -9.15 9.80 0.63
CA ALA A 150 -10.19 8.88 0.20
C ALA A 150 -11.56 9.55 0.18
N LYS A 151 -11.89 10.38 1.16
CA LYS A 151 -13.15 11.13 1.22
C LYS A 151 -13.29 12.10 0.05
N ASP A 152 -12.20 12.72 -0.37
CA ASP A 152 -12.21 13.71 -1.45
C ASP A 152 -12.21 13.06 -2.85
N ALA A 153 -11.73 11.82 -2.97
CA ALA A 153 -11.55 11.14 -4.25
C ALA A 153 -12.82 11.13 -5.13
N PRO A 154 -14.04 10.81 -4.62
CA PRO A 154 -15.24 10.80 -5.47
C PRO A 154 -15.53 12.15 -6.11
N GLY A 155 -15.25 13.25 -5.40
CA GLY A 155 -15.42 14.62 -5.93
C GLY A 155 -14.47 14.95 -7.08
N LEU A 156 -13.39 14.19 -7.25
CA LEU A 156 -12.46 14.31 -8.37
C LEU A 156 -12.86 13.46 -9.59
N GLY A 157 -13.91 12.64 -9.44
CA GLY A 157 -14.30 11.58 -10.36
C GLY A 157 -13.59 10.25 -10.11
N TRP A 158 -13.10 10.00 -8.88
CA TRP A 158 -12.38 8.78 -8.49
C TRP A 158 -13.08 8.09 -7.31
N ASN A 159 -13.77 6.99 -7.55
CA ASN A 159 -14.64 6.26 -6.63
C ASN A 159 -14.01 5.99 -5.25
N GLY A 160 -12.71 5.69 -5.22
CA GLY A 160 -12.01 5.48 -3.96
C GLY A 160 -10.59 4.95 -4.15
N LEU A 161 -9.89 4.81 -3.04
CA LEU A 161 -8.49 4.40 -3.02
C LEU A 161 -8.35 2.89 -2.85
N LEU A 162 -7.47 2.29 -3.65
CA LEU A 162 -6.83 1.03 -3.28
C LEU A 162 -5.49 1.36 -2.62
N VAL A 163 -5.38 1.10 -1.32
CA VAL A 163 -4.21 1.44 -0.50
C VAL A 163 -3.31 0.21 -0.39
N GLY A 164 -2.07 0.35 -0.83
CA GLY A 164 -1.03 -0.68 -0.76
C GLY A 164 -0.29 -0.69 0.58
N ASP A 165 1.02 -0.88 0.53
CA ASP A 165 1.86 -0.95 1.73
C ASP A 165 1.90 0.42 2.44
N LEU A 166 1.60 0.42 3.74
CA LEU A 166 1.97 1.45 4.72
C LEU A 166 3.22 0.93 5.46
N ALA A 167 3.26 1.01 6.79
CA ALA A 167 4.29 0.38 7.62
C ALA A 167 3.81 -0.97 8.19
N GLN A 168 4.77 -1.76 8.71
CA GLN A 168 4.51 -2.88 9.63
C GLN A 168 4.00 -2.35 10.99
N PRO A 169 3.45 -3.17 11.90
CA PRO A 169 2.82 -2.69 13.15
C PRO A 169 3.73 -1.82 14.03
N ARG A 170 5.04 -2.11 14.02
CA ARG A 170 6.07 -1.34 14.72
C ARG A 170 7.05 -0.63 13.78
N GLY A 171 6.69 -0.54 12.50
CA GLY A 171 7.54 0.04 11.46
C GLY A 171 8.76 -0.82 11.15
N GLY A 172 9.93 -0.19 11.07
CA GLY A 172 11.20 -0.86 10.82
C GLY A 172 11.39 -1.38 9.39
N PRO A 173 12.60 -1.86 9.06
CA PRO A 173 12.88 -2.45 7.75
C PRO A 173 11.93 -3.61 7.43
N MET A 174 11.35 -3.60 6.23
CA MET A 174 10.45 -4.65 5.77
C MET A 174 11.21 -5.91 5.35
N VAL A 175 10.55 -7.05 5.46
CA VAL A 175 11.08 -8.35 4.96
C VAL A 175 11.25 -8.37 3.43
N SER A 176 10.50 -7.53 2.72
CA SER A 176 10.47 -7.44 1.26
C SER A 176 9.91 -6.09 0.80
N GLY A 177 10.18 -5.72 -0.46
CA GLY A 177 9.60 -4.52 -1.07
C GLY A 177 10.41 -3.26 -0.82
N HIS A 178 9.79 -2.25 -0.20
CA HIS A 178 10.29 -0.89 -0.13
C HIS A 178 11.43 -0.73 0.87
N ALA A 179 12.40 0.13 0.57
CA ALA A 179 13.47 0.46 1.50
C ALA A 179 13.00 1.43 2.62
N SER A 180 11.97 2.23 2.34
CA SER A 180 11.34 3.16 3.30
C SER A 180 10.16 2.51 4.04
N HIS A 181 9.10 3.27 4.39
CA HIS A 181 7.94 2.81 5.16
C HIS A 181 8.25 2.39 6.60
N GLN A 182 9.43 2.74 7.11
CA GLN A 182 9.86 2.25 8.42
C GLN A 182 9.28 3.03 9.59
N ILE A 183 8.81 4.27 9.37
CA ILE A 183 8.42 5.19 10.46
C ILE A 183 6.93 5.56 10.45
N GLY A 184 6.12 4.87 9.63
CA GLY A 184 4.67 5.10 9.57
C GLY A 184 4.24 6.39 8.90
N LEU A 185 5.06 6.96 8.01
CA LEU A 185 4.78 8.22 7.29
C LEU A 185 4.78 8.06 5.78
N ASP A 186 4.78 6.82 5.29
CA ASP A 186 4.79 6.49 3.87
C ASP A 186 3.56 5.63 3.53
N ALA A 187 2.96 5.85 2.36
CA ALA A 187 1.84 5.08 1.86
C ALA A 187 1.93 4.89 0.34
N ASP A 188 1.74 3.66 -0.13
CA ASP A 188 1.51 3.40 -1.55
C ASP A 188 0.02 3.46 -1.87
N ILE A 189 -0.35 4.25 -2.88
CA ILE A 189 -1.73 4.35 -3.36
C ILE A 189 -1.74 3.94 -4.81
N TRP A 190 -2.55 2.93 -5.14
CA TRP A 190 -2.59 2.40 -6.50
C TRP A 190 -3.14 3.43 -7.48
N LEU A 191 -2.63 3.40 -8.70
CA LEU A 191 -3.19 4.13 -9.86
C LEU A 191 -4.31 3.33 -10.53
N THR A 192 -4.91 2.41 -9.79
CA THR A 192 -6.13 1.69 -10.15
C THR A 192 -7.21 2.12 -9.17
N GLU A 193 -8.32 2.60 -9.72
CA GLU A 193 -9.46 3.05 -8.95
C GLU A 193 -10.12 1.90 -8.18
N MET A 194 -10.61 2.19 -6.98
CA MET A 194 -11.40 1.23 -6.21
C MET A 194 -12.68 0.86 -6.98
N PRO A 195 -13.02 -0.44 -7.14
CA PRO A 195 -14.24 -0.82 -7.86
C PRO A 195 -15.51 -0.45 -7.08
N GLN A 196 -16.66 -0.40 -7.78
CA GLN A 196 -18.00 -0.15 -7.20
C GLN A 196 -18.55 -1.36 -6.41
N ARG A 197 -17.67 -2.07 -5.70
CA ARG A 197 -17.99 -3.20 -4.82
C ARG A 197 -16.85 -3.42 -3.84
N ARG A 198 -17.09 -4.22 -2.81
CA ARG A 198 -16.00 -4.68 -1.94
C ARG A 198 -15.25 -5.85 -2.57
N LEU A 199 -13.93 -5.80 -2.50
CA LEU A 199 -13.03 -6.88 -2.90
C LEU A 199 -12.96 -7.89 -1.76
N THR A 200 -13.02 -9.18 -2.10
CA THR A 200 -12.77 -10.26 -1.14
C THR A 200 -11.30 -10.25 -0.69
N PRO A 201 -10.96 -10.89 0.43
CA PRO A 201 -9.56 -11.05 0.85
C PRO A 201 -8.67 -11.64 -0.25
N GLU A 202 -9.14 -12.68 -0.94
CA GLU A 202 -8.38 -13.33 -2.03
C GLU A 202 -8.13 -12.38 -3.21
N GLU A 203 -9.14 -11.62 -3.63
CA GLU A 203 -8.99 -10.63 -4.70
C GLU A 203 -7.96 -9.55 -4.33
N ARG A 204 -7.93 -9.12 -3.07
CA ARG A 204 -6.94 -8.14 -2.58
C ARG A 204 -5.52 -8.67 -2.59
N GLU A 205 -5.32 -10.00 -2.58
CA GLU A 205 -4.01 -10.63 -2.72
C GLU A 205 -3.61 -10.83 -4.18
N GLN A 206 -4.57 -11.16 -5.05
CA GLN A 206 -4.29 -11.63 -6.40
C GLN A 206 -4.39 -10.55 -7.50
N ILE A 207 -5.26 -9.54 -7.34
CA ILE A 207 -5.42 -8.50 -8.37
C ILE A 207 -4.07 -7.83 -8.59
N SER A 208 -3.66 -7.72 -9.86
CA SER A 208 -2.42 -7.06 -10.25
C SER A 208 -2.62 -5.56 -10.44
N ALA A 209 -1.67 -4.77 -9.96
CA ALA A 209 -1.67 -3.34 -10.19
C ALA A 209 -1.36 -3.03 -11.66
N ILE A 210 -2.04 -2.04 -12.24
CA ILE A 210 -1.96 -1.74 -13.67
C ILE A 210 -0.87 -0.70 -13.91
N SER A 211 0.09 -1.01 -14.78
CA SER A 211 1.12 -0.04 -15.19
C SER A 211 0.54 1.04 -16.11
N MET A 212 0.84 2.30 -15.79
CA MET A 212 0.50 3.48 -16.59
C MET A 212 1.47 3.74 -17.74
N LEU A 213 2.53 2.95 -17.89
CA LEU A 213 3.51 3.12 -18.97
C LEU A 213 3.01 2.48 -20.26
N LYS A 214 3.36 3.09 -21.39
CA LYS A 214 3.10 2.53 -22.72
C LYS A 214 3.95 1.30 -23.03
N GLY A 215 5.13 1.21 -22.43
CA GLY A 215 6.05 0.11 -22.63
C GLY A 215 7.17 0.07 -21.60
N ARG A 216 8.13 -0.82 -21.84
CA ARG A 216 9.33 -0.96 -21.04
C ARG A 216 10.22 0.28 -21.18
N LEU A 217 10.85 0.68 -20.07
CA LEU A 217 11.74 1.85 -20.02
C LEU A 217 13.22 1.47 -20.23
N ASP A 218 13.57 0.20 -20.04
CA ASP A 218 14.92 -0.37 -20.12
C ASP A 218 15.32 -0.77 -21.56
N VAL A 219 14.75 -0.09 -22.55
CA VAL A 219 15.08 -0.24 -23.97
C VAL A 219 15.49 1.12 -24.54
N LYS A 220 16.45 1.12 -25.47
CA LYS A 220 16.92 2.34 -26.13
C LYS A 220 15.79 2.97 -26.93
N GLY A 221 15.61 4.28 -26.80
CA GLY A 221 14.54 5.02 -27.49
C GLY A 221 13.13 4.68 -27.02
N ALA A 222 12.98 4.20 -25.78
CA ALA A 222 11.67 3.88 -25.22
C ALA A 222 10.70 5.08 -25.28
N ASP A 223 9.41 4.79 -25.53
CA ASP A 223 8.37 5.82 -25.48
C ASP A 223 8.12 6.25 -24.02
N ARG A 224 8.56 7.46 -23.67
CA ARG A 224 8.46 8.04 -22.32
C ARG A 224 7.11 8.74 -22.06
N ARG A 225 6.04 8.23 -22.66
CA ARG A 225 4.67 8.69 -22.45
C ARG A 225 3.86 7.66 -21.67
N VAL A 226 2.89 8.15 -20.91
CA VAL A 226 1.87 7.30 -20.29
C VAL A 226 1.03 6.64 -21.39
N ASP A 227 0.47 5.48 -21.09
CA ASP A 227 -0.50 4.81 -21.95
C ASP A 227 -1.85 5.54 -21.86
N SER A 228 -2.24 6.24 -22.91
CA SER A 228 -3.48 7.03 -22.97
C SER A 228 -4.75 6.18 -22.88
N LYS A 229 -4.67 4.85 -23.02
CA LYS A 229 -5.79 3.94 -22.78
C LYS A 229 -6.03 3.66 -21.29
N LYS A 230 -5.07 3.99 -20.42
CA LYS A 230 -5.08 3.70 -18.99
C LYS A 230 -5.03 4.98 -18.15
N TRP A 231 -4.17 5.91 -18.55
CA TRP A 231 -3.99 7.18 -17.87
C TRP A 231 -5.04 8.20 -18.31
N THR A 232 -5.63 8.89 -17.33
CA THR A 232 -6.60 9.96 -17.53
C THR A 232 -6.28 11.14 -16.62
N ASP A 233 -6.84 12.30 -16.93
CA ASP A 233 -6.71 13.51 -16.08
C ASP A 233 -7.25 13.31 -14.65
N ILE A 234 -8.12 12.33 -14.41
CA ILE A 234 -8.59 12.00 -13.05
C ILE A 234 -7.41 11.54 -12.18
N HIS A 235 -6.47 10.76 -12.74
CA HIS A 235 -5.26 10.36 -12.02
C HIS A 235 -4.44 11.58 -11.61
N ALA A 236 -4.30 12.55 -12.52
CA ALA A 236 -3.58 13.79 -12.26
C ALA A 236 -4.26 14.62 -11.17
N ARG A 237 -5.60 14.72 -11.19
CA ARG A 237 -6.39 15.39 -10.13
C ARG A 237 -6.19 14.74 -8.77
N LEU A 238 -6.20 13.41 -8.69
CA LEU A 238 -5.97 12.69 -7.43
C LEU A 238 -4.57 12.97 -6.86
N ILE A 239 -3.53 12.89 -7.69
CA ILE A 239 -2.15 13.16 -7.26
C ILE A 239 -1.99 14.63 -6.86
N ARG A 240 -2.60 15.57 -7.61
CA ARG A 240 -2.62 16.99 -7.25
C ARG A 240 -3.28 17.20 -5.89
N ARG A 241 -4.43 16.57 -5.63
CA ARG A 241 -5.12 16.66 -4.34
C ARG A 241 -4.25 16.13 -3.20
N ALA A 242 -3.58 15.00 -3.39
CA ALA A 242 -2.64 14.46 -2.42
C ALA A 242 -1.46 15.43 -2.18
N ALA A 243 -0.82 15.92 -3.24
CA ALA A 243 0.34 16.83 -3.14
C ALA A 243 -0.01 18.17 -2.48
N SER A 244 -1.24 18.65 -2.66
CA SER A 244 -1.73 19.90 -2.09
C SER A 244 -1.94 19.83 -0.57
N ASP A 245 -1.97 18.63 0.02
CA ASP A 245 -2.07 18.48 1.46
C ASP A 245 -0.80 18.99 2.17
N LYS A 246 -0.97 19.79 3.22
CA LYS A 246 0.15 20.39 3.98
C LYS A 246 1.00 19.35 4.70
N ARG A 247 0.44 18.18 5.03
CA ARG A 247 1.18 17.09 5.68
C ARG A 247 2.17 16.45 4.72
N VAL A 248 1.89 16.45 3.41
CA VAL A 248 2.71 15.78 2.40
C VAL A 248 4.01 16.53 2.15
N ALA A 249 5.13 15.84 2.36
CA ALA A 249 6.48 16.30 2.05
C ALA A 249 6.88 15.96 0.61
N ARG A 250 6.56 14.74 0.15
CA ARG A 250 6.90 14.24 -1.20
C ARG A 250 5.86 13.25 -1.71
N ILE A 251 5.76 13.17 -3.03
CA ILE A 251 5.11 12.06 -3.73
C ILE A 251 6.11 11.50 -4.73
N PHE A 252 6.38 10.19 -4.73
CA PHE A 252 7.21 9.55 -5.75
C PHE A 252 6.33 8.90 -6.81
N VAL A 253 6.65 9.16 -8.06
CA VAL A 253 6.00 8.62 -9.25
C VAL A 253 7.05 8.24 -10.28
N ASN A 254 6.68 7.39 -11.24
CA ASN A 254 7.52 7.15 -12.40
C ASN A 254 7.78 8.47 -13.16
N PRO A 255 8.95 8.68 -13.79
CA PRO A 255 9.23 9.92 -14.53
C PRO A 255 8.26 10.19 -15.68
N THR A 256 7.77 9.14 -16.34
CA THR A 256 6.74 9.25 -17.38
C THR A 256 5.42 9.80 -16.83
N ILE A 257 5.05 9.44 -15.59
CA ILE A 257 3.90 10.02 -14.91
C ILE A 257 4.19 11.46 -14.51
N LYS A 258 5.39 11.77 -13.99
CA LYS A 258 5.79 13.15 -13.67
C LYS A 258 5.68 14.05 -14.92
N LYS A 259 6.10 13.58 -16.10
CA LYS A 259 5.93 14.27 -17.37
C LYS A 259 4.45 14.55 -17.68
N ALA A 260 3.59 13.53 -17.57
CA ALA A 260 2.15 13.71 -17.78
C ALA A 260 1.51 14.70 -16.80
N LEU A 261 1.96 14.74 -15.54
CA LEU A 261 1.51 15.73 -14.55
C LEU A 261 1.98 17.15 -14.89
N CYS A 262 3.20 17.29 -15.39
CA CYS A 262 3.72 18.59 -15.85
C CYS A 262 2.94 19.13 -17.06
N GLU A 263 2.51 18.26 -17.96
CA GLU A 263 1.68 18.59 -19.14
C GLU A 263 0.21 18.87 -18.77
N PHE A 264 -0.32 18.12 -17.80
CA PHE A 264 -1.68 18.31 -17.29
C PHE A 264 -1.88 19.68 -16.62
N GLU A 265 -0.91 20.11 -15.80
CA GLU A 265 -1.00 21.41 -15.17
C GLU A 265 -0.70 22.48 -16.23
N THR A 266 -1.66 23.34 -16.52
CA THR A 266 -1.49 24.47 -17.44
C THR A 266 -1.67 25.81 -16.72
N SER A 267 -2.10 25.78 -15.46
CA SER A 267 -2.24 26.98 -14.64
C SER A 267 -0.89 27.51 -14.17
N ARG A 268 -0.90 28.76 -13.69
CA ARG A 268 0.27 29.39 -13.06
C ARG A 268 0.57 28.80 -11.67
N ASP A 269 -0.41 28.20 -11.00
CA ASP A 269 -0.21 27.58 -9.68
C ASP A 269 0.29 26.13 -9.82
N ARG A 270 1.60 26.02 -9.97
CA ARG A 270 2.32 24.75 -10.16
C ARG A 270 3.03 24.28 -8.89
N ALA A 271 2.82 24.95 -7.75
CA ALA A 271 3.64 24.74 -6.56
C ALA A 271 3.59 23.30 -6.04
N TRP A 272 2.45 22.61 -6.22
CA TRP A 272 2.27 21.21 -5.82
C TRP A 272 3.20 20.24 -6.57
N LEU A 273 3.57 20.54 -7.81
CA LEU A 273 4.46 19.70 -8.62
C LEU A 273 5.85 19.58 -7.99
N ARG A 274 6.31 20.58 -7.25
CA ARG A 274 7.59 20.55 -6.52
C ARG A 274 7.72 19.33 -5.60
N LYS A 275 6.60 18.91 -4.98
CA LYS A 275 6.56 17.74 -4.09
C LYS A 275 6.59 16.41 -4.87
N VAL A 276 6.19 16.41 -6.14
CA VAL A 276 6.16 15.22 -6.98
C VAL A 276 7.54 14.96 -7.57
N ARG A 277 8.14 13.83 -7.22
CA ARG A 277 9.52 13.46 -7.53
C ARG A 277 9.56 12.23 -8.45
N PRO A 278 10.31 12.30 -9.56
CA PRO A 278 10.56 11.13 -10.40
C PRO A 278 11.37 10.08 -9.62
N TRP A 279 10.99 8.81 -9.73
CA TRP A 279 11.72 7.68 -9.13
C TRP A 279 11.52 6.37 -9.91
N TRP A 280 12.44 5.43 -9.73
CA TRP A 280 12.36 4.07 -10.30
C TRP A 280 11.07 3.35 -9.89
N GLY A 281 10.50 2.54 -10.76
CA GLY A 281 9.22 1.87 -10.48
C GLY A 281 8.07 2.87 -10.48
N HIS A 282 7.22 2.87 -9.44
CA HIS A 282 6.13 3.82 -9.20
C HIS A 282 5.25 4.12 -10.43
N HIS A 283 5.02 3.10 -11.25
CA HIS A 283 4.26 3.21 -12.49
C HIS A 283 2.85 2.63 -12.38
N TYR A 284 2.52 1.97 -11.28
CA TYR A 284 1.18 1.44 -10.98
C TYR A 284 0.65 1.92 -9.62
N HIS A 285 1.45 2.68 -8.89
CA HIS A 285 1.10 3.36 -7.64
C HIS A 285 1.89 4.66 -7.59
N PHE A 286 1.41 5.61 -6.78
CA PHE A 286 2.22 6.71 -6.31
C PHE A 286 2.50 6.53 -4.82
N HIS A 287 3.73 6.81 -4.42
CA HIS A 287 4.18 6.72 -3.03
C HIS A 287 4.03 8.09 -2.41
N VAL A 288 3.20 8.23 -1.38
CA VAL A 288 3.10 9.47 -0.59
C VAL A 288 4.01 9.39 0.63
N ARG A 289 4.68 10.49 0.94
CA ARG A 289 5.47 10.69 2.16
C ARG A 289 5.00 11.94 2.89
N LEU A 290 4.68 11.79 4.17
CA LEU A 290 4.37 12.91 5.06
C LEU A 290 5.65 13.49 5.68
N SER A 291 5.58 14.77 6.09
CA SER A 291 6.56 15.40 6.97
C SER A 291 6.50 14.77 8.36
N CYS A 292 7.58 14.91 9.13
CA CYS A 292 7.57 14.51 10.54
C CYS A 292 6.45 15.23 11.31
N PRO A 293 5.53 14.48 11.94
CA PRO A 293 4.46 15.01 12.80
C PRO A 293 4.99 15.84 13.96
N SER A 294 4.20 16.82 14.38
CA SER A 294 4.46 17.52 15.64
C SER A 294 4.44 16.52 16.82
N GLY A 295 5.34 16.68 17.79
CA GLY A 295 5.44 15.76 18.93
C GLY A 295 6.11 14.40 18.67
N SER A 296 6.48 14.08 17.42
CA SER A 296 7.32 12.91 17.11
C SER A 296 8.81 13.19 17.36
N GLY A 297 9.18 13.30 18.64
CA GLY A 297 10.58 13.48 19.05
C GLY A 297 11.48 12.37 18.51
N GLY A 298 12.56 12.75 17.81
CA GLY A 298 13.48 11.81 17.16
C GLY A 298 13.14 11.47 15.69
N CYS A 299 12.04 12.01 15.13
CA CYS A 299 11.77 11.96 13.70
C CYS A 299 12.69 12.90 12.92
N LYS A 300 13.23 12.44 11.79
CA LYS A 300 14.15 13.22 10.93
C LYS A 300 13.57 13.41 9.54
N ASN A 301 13.29 14.66 9.19
CA ASN A 301 12.90 15.05 7.84
C ASN A 301 14.05 14.87 6.84
N GLN A 302 13.70 14.69 5.57
CA GLN A 302 14.65 14.86 4.47
C GLN A 302 14.84 16.35 4.18
N ASN A 303 15.93 16.71 3.51
CA ASN A 303 16.08 18.06 2.94
C ASN A 303 14.85 18.41 2.09
N PRO A 304 14.49 19.70 1.95
CA PRO A 304 13.41 20.10 1.05
C PRO A 304 13.68 19.66 -0.41
N PRO A 305 12.63 19.41 -1.23
CA PRO A 305 12.82 19.26 -2.67
C PRO A 305 13.50 20.51 -3.27
N PRO A 306 14.22 20.38 -4.39
CA PRO A 306 14.76 21.52 -5.11
C PRO A 306 13.69 22.59 -5.39
N PRO A 307 14.05 23.88 -5.51
CA PRO A 307 13.15 24.92 -5.98
C PRO A 307 12.57 24.59 -7.37
N GLY A 308 11.46 25.25 -7.73
CA GLY A 308 10.76 25.00 -9.00
C GLY A 308 9.77 23.83 -8.94
N ASP A 309 9.10 23.59 -10.06
CA ASP A 309 8.11 22.50 -10.21
C ASP A 309 8.77 21.15 -10.57
N GLY A 310 10.05 21.17 -10.94
CA GLY A 310 10.83 20.01 -11.35
C GLY A 310 10.35 19.39 -12.67
N CYS A 311 9.84 20.22 -13.58
CA CYS A 311 9.45 19.86 -14.95
C CYS A 311 10.53 20.25 -15.99
N ASP A 312 11.75 20.53 -15.53
CA ASP A 312 12.89 21.07 -16.27
C ASP A 312 13.97 20.02 -16.56
N GLU A 313 15.22 20.45 -16.71
CA GLU A 313 16.40 19.62 -17.01
C GLU A 313 16.52 18.37 -16.12
N HIS A 314 16.16 18.48 -14.83
CA HIS A 314 16.22 17.32 -13.94
C HIS A 314 15.28 16.21 -14.42
N LEU A 315 14.09 16.54 -14.93
CA LEU A 315 13.18 15.55 -15.50
C LEU A 315 13.71 15.00 -16.83
N THR A 316 14.36 15.83 -17.65
CA THR A 316 14.98 15.41 -18.92
C THR A 316 15.97 14.26 -18.74
N TYR A 317 16.82 14.28 -17.71
CA TYR A 317 17.71 13.16 -17.38
C TYR A 317 16.94 11.85 -17.20
N TRP A 318 15.85 11.88 -16.41
CA TRP A 318 15.03 10.70 -16.14
C TRP A 318 14.25 10.18 -17.36
N LEU A 319 13.97 11.06 -18.33
CA LEU A 319 13.32 10.71 -19.59
C LEU A 319 14.33 10.28 -20.67
N SER A 320 15.63 10.47 -20.45
CA SER A 320 16.66 9.95 -21.35
C SER A 320 16.86 8.44 -21.18
N ASP A 321 17.66 7.82 -22.04
CA ASP A 321 18.04 6.41 -21.92
C ASP A 321 19.10 6.17 -20.82
N GLU A 322 19.81 7.23 -20.40
CA GLU A 322 20.97 7.13 -19.51
C GLU A 322 20.69 6.42 -18.18
N PRO A 323 19.58 6.67 -17.46
CA PRO A 323 19.27 5.90 -16.27
C PRO A 323 18.89 4.44 -16.60
N TRP A 324 18.20 4.19 -17.70
CA TRP A 324 17.50 2.91 -17.88
C TRP A 324 18.29 1.84 -18.64
N VAL A 325 19.15 2.26 -19.56
CA VAL A 325 19.87 1.37 -20.46
C VAL A 325 21.29 1.17 -19.94
N PRO A 326 21.65 -0.03 -19.47
CA PRO A 326 23.00 -0.29 -19.00
C PRO A 326 24.02 -0.04 -20.11
N LYS A 327 25.08 0.73 -19.81
CA LYS A 327 26.18 0.99 -20.75
C LYS A 327 26.88 -0.31 -21.19
N ASN A 328 26.96 -1.29 -20.29
CA ASN A 328 27.56 -2.61 -20.52
C ASN A 328 26.54 -3.70 -20.15
N PRO A 329 25.61 -4.07 -21.05
CA PRO A 329 24.71 -5.17 -20.79
C PRO A 329 25.50 -6.48 -20.65
N PRO A 330 25.04 -7.44 -19.81
CA PRO A 330 25.63 -8.79 -19.78
C PRO A 330 25.62 -9.39 -21.18
N LYS A 331 26.66 -10.18 -21.52
CA LYS A 331 26.69 -10.89 -22.81
C LYS A 331 25.49 -11.84 -22.89
N ALA A 332 25.00 -12.12 -24.10
CA ALA A 332 23.91 -13.07 -24.30
C ALA A 332 24.25 -14.42 -23.64
N GLY A 333 23.41 -14.87 -22.72
CA GLY A 333 23.62 -16.09 -21.92
C GLY A 333 24.26 -15.88 -20.54
N GLU A 334 24.83 -14.71 -20.25
CA GLU A 334 25.35 -14.39 -18.92
C GLU A 334 24.25 -13.82 -18.01
N LYS A 335 24.10 -14.40 -16.81
CA LYS A 335 23.20 -13.85 -15.79
C LYS A 335 23.79 -12.54 -15.25
N PRO A 336 22.98 -11.47 -15.08
CA PRO A 336 23.43 -10.26 -14.42
C PRO A 336 24.03 -10.58 -13.03
N LYS A 337 25.18 -9.97 -12.70
CA LYS A 337 25.76 -10.07 -11.35
C LYS A 337 24.86 -9.34 -10.35
N ILE A 338 24.04 -10.06 -9.60
CA ILE A 338 23.19 -9.48 -8.55
C ILE A 338 24.02 -9.30 -7.28
N VAL A 339 24.44 -8.06 -7.00
CA VAL A 339 25.06 -7.72 -5.70
C VAL A 339 23.95 -7.61 -4.65
N LYS A 340 23.81 -8.63 -3.80
CA LYS A 340 22.86 -8.59 -2.67
C LYS A 340 23.35 -7.59 -1.63
N LYS A 341 22.59 -6.52 -1.38
CA LYS A 341 22.87 -5.59 -0.28
C LYS A 341 22.74 -6.32 1.06
N ARG A 342 23.70 -6.09 1.97
CA ARG A 342 23.61 -6.63 3.33
C ARG A 342 22.39 -6.04 4.04
N PRO A 343 21.57 -6.86 4.73
CA PRO A 343 20.47 -6.34 5.53
C PRO A 343 20.94 -5.34 6.60
N MET A 344 20.09 -4.37 6.93
CA MET A 344 20.37 -3.42 8.00
C MET A 344 20.37 -4.16 9.34
N ALA A 345 21.48 -4.08 10.07
CA ALA A 345 21.59 -4.63 11.43
C ALA A 345 20.71 -3.83 12.41
N LEU A 346 20.17 -4.48 13.43
CA LEU A 346 19.34 -3.84 14.46
C LEU A 346 20.09 -2.69 15.18
N ALA A 347 21.37 -2.86 15.48
CA ALA A 347 22.21 -1.85 16.11
C ALA A 347 22.42 -0.60 15.23
N ALA A 348 22.12 -0.67 13.93
CA ALA A 348 22.18 0.51 13.06
C ALA A 348 20.97 1.42 13.22
N LEU A 349 19.85 0.95 13.77
CA LEU A 349 18.64 1.75 13.99
C LEU A 349 18.79 2.68 15.21
N PRO A 350 17.95 3.73 15.33
CA PRO A 350 17.88 4.51 16.57
C PRO A 350 17.65 3.61 17.79
N ALA A 351 18.34 3.89 18.91
CA ALA A 351 18.30 3.04 20.11
C ALA A 351 16.86 2.78 20.61
N ALA A 352 15.99 3.79 20.53
CA ALA A 352 14.58 3.67 20.89
C ALA A 352 13.82 2.58 20.13
N CYS A 353 14.29 2.16 18.95
CA CYS A 353 13.66 1.09 18.17
C CYS A 353 13.77 -0.28 18.83
N GLN A 354 14.77 -0.52 19.67
CA GLN A 354 14.84 -1.73 20.48
C GLN A 354 13.74 -1.72 21.56
N SER A 355 13.53 -0.58 22.22
CA SER A 355 12.44 -0.40 23.19
C SER A 355 11.06 -0.55 22.55
N VAL A 356 10.89 -0.07 21.31
CA VAL A 356 9.67 -0.28 20.54
C VAL A 356 9.43 -1.77 20.30
N LEU A 357 10.45 -2.55 19.93
CA LEU A 357 10.32 -4.00 19.69
C LEU A 357 9.96 -4.80 20.95
N THR A 358 10.38 -4.37 22.14
CA THR A 358 10.17 -5.12 23.38
C THR A 358 9.00 -4.62 24.23
N ALA A 359 8.33 -3.54 23.83
CA ALA A 359 7.15 -3.03 24.53
C ALA A 359 6.00 -4.04 24.49
N ASN A 360 5.40 -4.32 25.65
CA ASN A 360 4.30 -5.25 25.86
C ASN A 360 3.26 -4.65 26.78
#